data_AF-A0AAE3HCV0-F1
#
_entry.id   AF-A0AAE3HCV0-F1
#
_cell.length_a   1.000
_cell.length_b   1.000
_cell.length_c   1.000
_cell.angle_alpha   90.00
_cell.angle_beta   90.00
_cell.angle_gamma   90.00
#
_symmetry.space_group_name_H-M   'P 1'
#
loop_
_entity.id
_entity.type
_entity.pdbx_description
1 polymer ?
#
loop_
_entity_poly.entity_id
_entity_poly.type
_entity_poly.pdbx_seq_one_letter_code
_entity_poly.pdbx_strand_id
1 'polypeptide(L)'
;MVKIAIDAGHGLNTAGKRTPDGMKEFEFNVKVAEYLKNELMKYENVNVLFVHDPTGKRDVPLSERTKKANDWKADLYLSLHANAFGNGGWNTAGGTETYIHPITPQRTKDIANIIHGEIIKATGLRNRGVKTADFQVLRGTNMSAVLVEHAFMTNKEEAKLLKDDKFRKDCAKSHATAIASYYKLKKKPETKPELVKDDGKLYKVQIGAFAQKENAEKLKKEMQALGYKPFIKIE
;
A
#
# COMPACT_ATOMS: atom_id res chain seq x y z
N MET A 1 -8.33 -16.68 -11.48
CA MET A 1 -7.51 -15.52 -11.08
C MET A 1 -7.88 -15.15 -9.67
N VAL A 2 -6.88 -14.93 -8.81
CA VAL A 2 -7.05 -14.50 -7.43
C VAL A 2 -7.43 -13.02 -7.41
N LYS A 3 -8.48 -12.66 -6.68
CA LYS A 3 -9.05 -11.32 -6.60
C LYS A 3 -8.81 -10.72 -5.22
N ILE A 4 -8.01 -9.66 -5.16
CA ILE A 4 -7.67 -8.97 -3.91
C ILE A 4 -8.42 -7.63 -3.86
N ALA A 5 -9.35 -7.50 -2.92
CA ALA A 5 -9.97 -6.22 -2.60
C ALA A 5 -9.09 -5.49 -1.57
N ILE A 6 -8.55 -4.34 -1.96
CA ILE A 6 -7.70 -3.51 -1.08
C ILE A 6 -8.49 -2.29 -0.62
N ASP A 7 -8.53 -2.12 0.69
CA ASP A 7 -9.21 -1.03 1.38
C ASP A 7 -8.18 -0.13 2.09
N ALA A 8 -7.93 1.06 1.54
CA ALA A 8 -7.23 2.10 2.28
C ALA A 8 -8.27 2.74 3.22
N GLY A 9 -8.11 2.50 4.52
CA GLY A 9 -9.05 2.98 5.52
C GLY A 9 -9.22 4.49 5.48
N HIS A 10 -10.45 4.95 5.70
CA HIS A 10 -10.84 6.37 5.76
C HIS A 10 -10.82 7.11 4.41
N GLY A 11 -10.98 8.44 4.46
CA GLY A 11 -10.68 9.40 3.41
C GLY A 11 -9.87 10.58 4.00
N LEU A 12 -9.44 11.52 3.15
CA LEU A 12 -8.58 12.64 3.57
C LEU A 12 -9.19 13.51 4.67
N ASN A 13 -10.53 13.57 4.77
CA ASN A 13 -11.22 14.47 5.69
C ASN A 13 -11.93 13.76 6.84
N THR A 14 -11.72 12.46 7.02
CA THR A 14 -12.33 11.69 8.12
C THR A 14 -11.89 12.22 9.48
N ALA A 15 -12.81 12.80 10.25
CA ALA A 15 -12.52 13.51 11.50
C ALA A 15 -11.67 12.66 12.47
N GLY A 16 -10.66 13.28 13.08
CA GLY A 16 -9.80 12.66 14.09
C GLY A 16 -8.76 11.64 13.59
N LYS A 17 -8.82 11.19 12.32
CA LYS A 17 -7.87 10.21 11.75
C LYS A 17 -6.56 10.82 11.28
N ARG A 18 -5.76 11.28 12.24
CA ARG A 18 -4.49 12.00 12.02
C ARG A 18 -3.54 11.88 13.21
N THR A 19 -2.25 12.09 12.94
CA THR A 19 -1.23 12.30 13.96
C THR A 19 -1.49 13.62 14.72
N PRO A 20 -0.93 13.77 15.95
CA PRO A 20 -1.00 15.04 16.68
C PRO A 20 -0.37 16.23 15.92
N ASP A 21 0.56 15.99 14.99
CA ASP A 21 1.14 17.02 14.11
C ASP A 21 0.44 17.19 12.75
N GLY A 22 -0.70 16.53 12.54
CA GLY A 22 -1.63 16.84 11.43
C GLY A 22 -1.52 15.96 10.19
N MET A 23 -0.60 15.00 10.12
CA MET A 23 -0.57 14.01 9.05
C MET A 23 -1.82 13.14 9.10
N LYS A 24 -2.55 13.04 7.99
CA LYS A 24 -3.78 12.26 7.90
C LYS A 24 -3.45 10.78 7.71
N GLU A 25 -4.18 9.90 8.38
CA GLU A 25 -4.00 8.45 8.27
C GLU A 25 -4.09 7.97 6.81
N PHE A 26 -5.06 8.53 6.08
CA PHE A 26 -5.31 8.19 4.68
C PHE A 26 -4.08 8.41 3.77
N GLU A 27 -3.20 9.38 4.08
CA GLU A 27 -1.97 9.63 3.30
C GLU A 27 -1.00 8.46 3.35
N PHE A 28 -0.97 7.73 4.48
CA PHE A 28 -0.24 6.48 4.59
C PHE A 28 -1.01 5.33 3.92
N ASN A 29 -2.28 5.15 4.29
CA ASN A 29 -3.10 4.02 3.84
C ASN A 29 -3.16 3.92 2.31
N VAL A 30 -3.38 5.05 1.61
CA VAL A 30 -3.48 5.08 0.14
C VAL A 30 -2.15 4.77 -0.53
N LYS A 31 -1.02 5.22 0.03
CA LYS A 31 0.30 4.95 -0.54
C LYS A 31 0.69 3.49 -0.41
N VAL A 32 0.42 2.86 0.74
CA VAL A 32 0.60 1.42 0.90
C VAL A 32 -0.30 0.64 -0.06
N ALA A 33 -1.56 1.06 -0.25
CA ALA A 33 -2.48 0.42 -1.19
C ALA A 33 -1.98 0.48 -2.65
N GLU A 34 -1.49 1.65 -3.09
CA GLU A 34 -0.90 1.87 -4.42
C GLU A 34 0.35 0.98 -4.64
N TYR A 35 1.28 0.99 -3.69
CA TYR A 35 2.48 0.15 -3.77
C TYR A 35 2.14 -1.32 -3.72
N LEU A 36 1.18 -1.74 -2.90
CA LEU A 36 0.74 -3.13 -2.82
C LEU A 36 0.16 -3.60 -4.16
N LYS A 37 -0.68 -2.78 -4.79
CA LYS A 37 -1.16 -3.08 -6.14
C LYS A 37 0.01 -3.28 -7.11
N ASN A 38 0.98 -2.38 -7.11
CA ASN A 38 2.14 -2.47 -8.01
C ASN A 38 2.98 -3.74 -7.75
N GLU A 39 3.18 -4.12 -6.49
CA GLU A 39 3.87 -5.36 -6.13
C GLU A 39 3.06 -6.61 -6.56
N LEU A 40 1.74 -6.63 -6.36
CA LEU A 40 0.88 -7.73 -6.82
C LEU A 40 0.86 -7.85 -8.35
N MET A 41 0.91 -6.75 -9.09
CA MET A 41 0.93 -6.79 -10.56
C MET A 41 2.19 -7.46 -11.15
N LYS A 42 3.23 -7.72 -10.33
CA LYS A 42 4.40 -8.54 -10.71
C LYS A 42 4.12 -10.04 -10.71
N TYR A 43 2.93 -10.47 -10.28
CA TYR A 43 2.52 -11.86 -10.25
C TYR A 43 1.47 -12.15 -11.32
N GLU A 44 1.47 -13.38 -11.81
CA GLU A 44 0.46 -13.90 -12.73
C GLU A 44 -0.85 -14.18 -12.00
N ASN A 45 -1.96 -14.17 -12.76
CA ASN A 45 -3.26 -14.61 -12.30
C ASN A 45 -3.81 -13.89 -11.06
N VAL A 46 -3.42 -12.64 -10.81
CA VAL A 46 -3.95 -11.79 -9.73
C VAL A 46 -4.59 -10.52 -10.28
N ASN A 47 -5.76 -10.18 -9.75
CA ASN A 47 -6.45 -8.91 -10.00
C ASN A 47 -6.62 -8.16 -8.69
N VAL A 48 -6.61 -6.83 -8.77
CA VAL A 48 -6.77 -5.93 -7.63
C VAL A 48 -7.95 -5.00 -7.86
N LEU A 49 -8.80 -4.84 -6.84
CA LEU A 49 -9.86 -3.85 -6.78
C LEU A 49 -9.66 -2.94 -5.57
N PHE A 50 -9.63 -1.63 -5.79
CA PHE A 50 -9.74 -0.66 -4.69
C PHE A 50 -11.20 -0.46 -4.32
N VAL A 51 -11.53 -0.67 -3.04
CA VAL A 51 -12.89 -0.44 -2.51
C VAL A 51 -13.08 0.94 -1.87
N HIS A 52 -11.99 1.66 -1.69
CA HIS A 52 -11.95 3.07 -1.28
C HIS A 52 -11.98 4.01 -2.50
N ASP A 53 -12.14 5.32 -2.26
CA ASP A 53 -11.87 6.37 -3.25
C ASP A 53 -10.37 6.68 -3.27
N PRO A 54 -9.63 6.39 -4.35
CA PRO A 54 -8.18 6.62 -4.41
C PRO A 54 -7.77 8.08 -4.26
N THR A 55 -8.68 9.03 -4.54
CA THR A 55 -8.42 10.46 -4.34
C THR A 55 -8.57 10.88 -2.88
N GLY A 56 -9.23 10.07 -2.07
CA GLY A 56 -9.56 10.36 -0.67
C GLY A 56 -10.55 11.49 -0.46
N LYS A 57 -11.14 12.06 -1.53
CA LYS A 57 -12.12 13.15 -1.42
C LYS A 57 -13.39 12.69 -0.74
N ARG A 58 -13.83 11.47 -1.06
CA ARG A 58 -14.97 10.83 -0.42
C ARG A 58 -14.50 9.79 0.59
N ASP A 59 -14.91 9.94 1.84
CA ASP A 59 -14.83 8.84 2.79
C ASP A 59 -15.95 7.84 2.47
N VAL A 60 -15.60 6.76 1.77
CA VAL A 60 -16.56 5.76 1.32
C VAL A 60 -17.16 5.05 2.54
N PRO A 61 -18.50 4.94 2.66
CA PRO A 61 -19.12 4.23 3.78
C PRO A 61 -18.63 2.79 3.89
N LEU A 62 -18.42 2.33 5.12
CA LEU A 62 -17.90 0.99 5.39
C LEU A 62 -18.77 -0.12 4.76
N SER A 63 -20.10 0.04 4.70
CA SER A 63 -21.01 -0.91 4.03
C SER A 63 -20.86 -0.94 2.52
N GLU A 64 -20.53 0.20 1.90
CA GLU A 64 -20.27 0.27 0.46
C GLU A 64 -18.94 -0.40 0.12
N ARG A 65 -17.92 -0.21 0.96
CA ARG A 65 -16.60 -0.88 0.80
C ARG A 65 -16.75 -2.39 0.80
N THR A 66 -17.47 -2.94 1.78
CA THR A 66 -17.70 -4.39 1.85
C THR A 66 -18.60 -4.90 0.74
N LYS A 67 -19.68 -4.17 0.40
CA LYS A 67 -20.55 -4.53 -0.71
C LYS A 67 -19.77 -4.62 -2.02
N LYS A 68 -18.90 -3.65 -2.31
CA LYS A 68 -18.07 -3.64 -3.53
C LYS A 68 -17.14 -4.85 -3.62
N ALA A 69 -16.54 -5.27 -2.50
CA ALA A 69 -15.74 -6.50 -2.45
C ALA A 69 -16.59 -7.77 -2.66
N ASN A 70 -17.78 -7.82 -2.04
CA ASN A 70 -18.70 -8.95 -2.14
C ASN A 70 -19.25 -9.11 -3.56
N ASP A 71 -19.72 -8.02 -4.17
CA ASP A 71 -20.24 -8.00 -5.54
C ASP A 71 -19.17 -8.46 -6.55
N TRP A 72 -17.92 -8.05 -6.33
CA TRP A 72 -16.80 -8.46 -7.17
C TRP A 72 -16.34 -9.91 -6.94
N LYS A 73 -16.84 -10.55 -5.88
CA LYS A 73 -16.47 -11.89 -5.42
C LYS A 73 -14.96 -11.99 -5.18
N ALA A 74 -14.43 -11.08 -4.36
CA ALA A 74 -13.02 -11.11 -3.97
C ALA A 74 -12.67 -12.41 -3.22
N ASP A 75 -11.42 -12.85 -3.32
CA ASP A 75 -10.87 -13.98 -2.55
C ASP A 75 -10.28 -13.52 -1.21
N LEU A 76 -9.82 -12.27 -1.14
CA LEU A 76 -9.31 -11.60 0.05
C LEU A 76 -9.78 -10.15 0.11
N TYR A 77 -10.22 -9.71 1.28
CA TYR A 77 -10.36 -8.31 1.65
C TYR A 77 -9.21 -7.93 2.59
N LEU A 78 -8.44 -6.91 2.22
CA LEU A 78 -7.32 -6.41 3.04
C LEU A 78 -7.51 -4.91 3.33
N SER A 79 -7.79 -4.60 4.61
CA SER A 79 -7.89 -3.24 5.12
C SER A 79 -6.56 -2.76 5.67
N LEU A 80 -6.13 -1.58 5.23
CA LEU A 80 -4.85 -0.98 5.57
C LEU A 80 -5.10 0.26 6.42
N HIS A 81 -4.54 0.26 7.63
CA HIS A 81 -4.70 1.32 8.64
C HIS A 81 -3.39 1.64 9.36
N ALA A 82 -3.39 2.76 10.08
CA ALA A 82 -2.42 3.06 11.11
C ALA A 82 -3.13 3.38 12.42
N ASN A 83 -2.66 2.78 13.50
CA ASN A 83 -3.33 2.76 14.78
C ASN A 83 -3.25 4.11 15.49
N ALA A 84 -4.01 4.27 16.56
CA ALA A 84 -3.89 5.37 17.50
C ALA A 84 -4.32 4.92 18.89
N PHE A 85 -3.78 5.54 19.93
CA PHE A 85 -4.18 5.30 21.31
C PHE A 85 -4.32 6.60 22.09
N GLY A 86 -5.23 6.63 23.06
CA GLY A 86 -5.46 7.79 23.92
C GLY A 86 -6.27 8.91 23.26
N ASN A 87 -6.12 10.13 23.76
CA ASN A 87 -6.99 11.27 23.46
C ASN A 87 -6.44 12.21 22.36
N GLY A 88 -5.65 11.68 21.42
CA GLY A 88 -5.09 12.45 20.30
C GLY A 88 -3.77 13.19 20.58
N GLY A 89 -3.17 12.97 21.75
CA GLY A 89 -1.81 13.44 22.07
C GLY A 89 -0.72 12.39 21.79
N TRP A 90 0.54 12.82 21.82
CA TRP A 90 1.68 11.91 21.73
C TRP A 90 1.75 10.96 22.93
N ASN A 91 2.04 9.69 22.67
CA ASN A 91 2.29 8.66 23.68
C ASN A 91 3.25 7.59 23.14
N THR A 92 3.51 6.55 23.93
CA THR A 92 4.50 5.50 23.65
C THR A 92 3.87 4.18 23.16
N ALA A 93 2.54 4.11 23.01
CA ALA A 93 1.91 2.91 22.45
C ALA A 93 2.38 2.74 21.01
N GLY A 94 2.92 1.57 20.67
CA GLY A 94 3.52 1.31 19.36
C GLY A 94 3.52 -0.16 19.02
N GLY A 95 3.76 -0.46 17.75
CA GLY A 95 3.84 -1.79 17.13
C GLY A 95 2.78 -2.04 16.06
N THR A 96 2.84 -3.23 15.47
CA THR A 96 1.89 -3.66 14.45
C THR A 96 0.83 -4.57 15.05
N GLU A 97 -0.44 -4.35 14.72
CA GLU A 97 -1.56 -5.24 15.05
C GLU A 97 -2.23 -5.73 13.77
N THR A 98 -2.79 -6.93 13.81
CA THR A 98 -3.63 -7.46 12.73
C THR A 98 -4.93 -7.95 13.31
N TYR A 99 -6.04 -7.68 12.65
CA TYR A 99 -7.38 -8.00 13.11
C TYR A 99 -8.12 -8.86 12.09
N ILE A 100 -8.82 -9.86 12.62
CA ILE A 100 -9.82 -10.67 11.93
C ILE A 100 -11.13 -10.64 12.75
N HIS A 101 -12.25 -10.99 12.14
CA HIS A 101 -13.51 -11.10 12.90
C HIS A 101 -13.43 -12.29 13.89
N PRO A 102 -14.03 -12.23 15.09
CA PRO A 102 -14.02 -13.34 16.06
C PRO A 102 -14.56 -14.66 15.49
N ILE A 103 -15.59 -14.56 14.64
CA ILE A 103 -16.19 -15.68 13.93
C ILE A 103 -15.65 -15.67 12.50
N THR A 104 -14.60 -16.47 12.24
CA THR A 104 -13.95 -16.55 10.92
C THR A 104 -13.40 -17.96 10.69
N PRO A 105 -13.37 -18.47 9.44
CA PRO A 105 -12.81 -19.79 9.17
C PRO A 105 -11.29 -19.82 9.36
N GLN A 106 -10.74 -21.02 9.54
CA GLN A 106 -9.29 -21.22 9.76
C GLN A 106 -8.44 -20.58 8.67
N ARG A 107 -8.87 -20.68 7.41
CA ARG A 107 -8.19 -20.05 6.25
C ARG A 107 -7.90 -18.55 6.44
N THR A 108 -8.77 -17.82 7.14
CA THR A 108 -8.59 -16.38 7.40
C THR A 108 -7.56 -16.15 8.52
N LYS A 109 -7.54 -17.02 9.54
CA LYS A 109 -6.48 -17.01 10.56
C LYS A 109 -5.12 -17.29 9.93
N ASP A 110 -5.05 -18.24 9.01
CA ASP A 110 -3.80 -18.64 8.35
C ASP A 110 -3.20 -17.47 7.56
N ILE A 111 -3.99 -16.84 6.67
CA ILE A 111 -3.50 -15.71 5.88
C ILE A 111 -3.20 -14.47 6.75
N ALA A 112 -3.98 -14.21 7.80
CA ALA A 112 -3.71 -13.11 8.72
C ALA A 112 -2.36 -13.29 9.44
N ASN A 113 -2.04 -14.52 9.88
CA ASN A 113 -0.75 -14.82 10.52
C ASN A 113 0.42 -14.68 9.55
N ILE A 114 0.26 -15.12 8.30
CA ILE A 114 1.31 -14.97 7.26
C ILE A 114 1.54 -13.48 6.95
N ILE A 115 0.46 -12.71 6.76
CA ILE A 115 0.54 -11.25 6.55
C ILE A 115 1.25 -10.59 7.73
N HIS A 116 0.81 -10.88 8.96
CA HIS A 116 1.40 -10.29 10.16
C HIS A 116 2.90 -10.62 10.27
N GLY A 117 3.28 -11.88 10.07
CA GLY A 117 4.67 -12.33 10.14
C GLY A 117 5.58 -11.62 9.13
N GLU A 118 5.15 -11.47 7.88
CA GLU A 118 5.94 -10.78 6.85
C GLU A 118 6.11 -9.28 7.15
N ILE A 119 5.13 -8.64 7.78
CA ILE A 119 5.24 -7.23 8.18
C ILE A 119 6.22 -7.08 9.33
N ILE A 120 6.13 -7.92 10.37
CA ILE A 120 7.08 -7.90 11.49
C ILE A 120 8.50 -8.15 11.01
N LYS A 121 8.69 -9.13 10.12
CA LYS A 121 10.00 -9.44 9.54
C LYS A 121 10.60 -8.27 8.77
N ALA A 122 9.80 -7.53 8.01
CA ALA A 122 10.29 -6.43 7.19
C ALA A 122 10.52 -5.13 7.98
N THR A 123 9.67 -4.86 8.97
CA THR A 123 9.65 -3.57 9.69
C THR A 123 10.42 -3.58 11.00
N GLY A 124 10.58 -4.75 11.64
CA GLY A 124 11.17 -4.87 12.97
C GLY A 124 10.36 -4.21 14.09
N LEU A 125 9.14 -3.75 13.81
CA LEU A 125 8.28 -3.13 14.82
C LEU A 125 7.85 -4.16 15.88
N ARG A 126 7.44 -3.64 17.04
CA ARG A 126 6.90 -4.46 18.12
C ARG A 126 5.76 -5.33 17.60
N ASN A 127 5.91 -6.65 17.73
CA ASN A 127 4.87 -7.62 17.40
C ASN A 127 3.77 -7.58 18.47
N ARG A 128 2.54 -7.22 18.06
CA ARG A 128 1.36 -7.22 18.93
C ARG A 128 0.33 -8.29 18.55
N GLY A 129 0.69 -9.13 17.57
CA GLY A 129 -0.05 -10.32 17.17
C GLY A 129 -1.27 -10.06 16.30
N VAL A 130 -1.84 -11.20 15.87
CA VAL A 130 -3.18 -11.26 15.29
C VAL A 130 -4.21 -11.31 16.43
N LYS A 131 -5.21 -10.44 16.34
CA LYS A 131 -6.28 -10.22 17.31
C LYS A 131 -7.63 -10.38 16.64
N THR A 132 -8.68 -10.41 17.46
CA THR A 132 -10.05 -10.41 16.98
C THR A 132 -10.77 -9.13 17.36
N ALA A 133 -11.59 -8.60 16.46
CA ALA A 133 -12.45 -7.45 16.72
C ALA A 133 -13.67 -7.47 15.79
N ASP A 134 -14.80 -6.98 16.28
CA ASP A 134 -16.07 -6.95 15.53
C ASP A 134 -16.18 -5.70 14.61
N PHE A 135 -15.14 -5.47 13.80
CA PHE A 135 -15.13 -4.36 12.84
C PHE A 135 -16.08 -4.64 11.69
N GLN A 136 -16.88 -3.64 11.31
CA GLN A 136 -17.90 -3.80 10.27
C GLN A 136 -17.32 -4.23 8.91
N VAL A 137 -16.10 -3.82 8.57
CA VAL A 137 -15.43 -4.24 7.33
C VAL A 137 -15.00 -5.70 7.35
N LEU A 138 -14.74 -6.28 8.53
CA LEU A 138 -14.40 -7.69 8.70
C LEU A 138 -15.65 -8.57 8.79
N ARG A 139 -16.70 -8.07 9.44
CA ARG A 139 -18.01 -8.75 9.56
C ARG A 139 -18.82 -8.71 8.26
N GLY A 140 -18.73 -7.62 7.51
CA GLY A 140 -19.57 -7.34 6.34
C GLY A 140 -19.12 -7.97 5.03
N THR A 141 -18.04 -8.75 5.04
CA THR A 141 -17.43 -9.39 3.86
C THR A 141 -17.65 -10.90 3.84
N ASN A 142 -17.81 -11.47 2.65
CA ASN A 142 -18.09 -12.90 2.45
C ASN A 142 -16.83 -13.76 2.22
N MET A 143 -15.66 -13.13 2.04
CA MET A 143 -14.36 -13.77 1.82
C MET A 143 -13.46 -13.66 3.05
N SER A 144 -12.23 -14.18 2.99
CA SER A 144 -11.26 -13.91 4.06
C SER A 144 -11.03 -12.41 4.18
N ALA A 145 -11.14 -11.86 5.38
CA ALA A 145 -10.95 -10.43 5.64
C ALA A 145 -9.93 -10.19 6.74
N VAL A 146 -8.98 -9.32 6.46
CA VAL A 146 -7.87 -8.97 7.35
C VAL A 146 -7.76 -7.46 7.41
N LEU A 147 -7.63 -6.90 8.60
CA LEU A 147 -7.31 -5.49 8.82
C LEU A 147 -5.93 -5.40 9.48
N VAL A 148 -5.06 -4.53 8.97
CA VAL A 148 -3.72 -4.35 9.53
C VAL A 148 -3.53 -2.91 9.99
N GLU A 149 -3.18 -2.79 11.25
CA GLU A 149 -2.72 -1.56 11.89
C GLU A 149 -1.19 -1.56 11.87
N HIS A 150 -0.59 -0.84 10.93
CA HIS A 150 0.84 -1.01 10.61
C HIS A 150 1.78 -0.46 11.68
N ALA A 151 1.45 0.72 12.20
CA ALA A 151 2.16 1.44 13.26
C ALA A 151 1.20 2.46 13.90
N PHE A 152 1.61 3.16 14.96
CA PHE A 152 0.77 4.09 15.72
C PHE A 152 1.01 5.56 15.33
N MET A 153 -0.04 6.24 14.85
CA MET A 153 -0.07 7.68 14.58
C MET A 153 0.19 8.54 15.81
N THR A 154 -0.14 8.05 17.01
CA THR A 154 0.06 8.75 18.27
C THR A 154 1.42 8.47 18.90
N ASN A 155 2.29 7.70 18.24
CA ASN A 155 3.67 7.48 18.65
C ASN A 155 4.60 8.31 17.77
N LYS A 156 5.40 9.18 18.40
CA LYS A 156 6.21 10.17 17.67
C LYS A 156 7.25 9.54 16.75
N GLU A 157 7.81 8.39 17.12
CA GLU A 157 8.80 7.69 16.28
C GLU A 157 8.12 6.90 15.17
N GLU A 158 7.02 6.21 15.45
CA GLU A 158 6.27 5.48 14.42
C GLU A 158 5.56 6.42 13.44
N ALA A 159 5.11 7.61 13.88
CA ALA A 159 4.57 8.63 12.99
C ALA A 159 5.60 9.12 11.95
N LYS A 160 6.90 9.10 12.27
CA LYS A 160 7.97 9.36 11.27
C LYS A 160 8.04 8.23 10.26
N LEU A 161 7.91 6.98 10.70
CA LEU A 161 7.88 5.81 9.80
C LEU A 161 6.67 5.85 8.87
N LEU A 162 5.49 6.24 9.36
CA LEU A 162 4.29 6.39 8.52
C LEU A 162 4.47 7.44 7.41
N LYS A 163 5.37 8.43 7.59
CA LYS A 163 5.73 9.43 6.57
C LYS A 163 6.83 8.94 5.63
N ASP A 164 7.64 7.98 6.06
CA ASP A 164 8.76 7.45 5.30
C ASP A 164 8.32 6.57 4.14
N ASP A 165 8.85 6.86 2.95
CA ASP A 165 8.47 6.17 1.72
C ASP A 165 9.00 4.74 1.67
N LYS A 166 10.19 4.51 2.24
CA LYS A 166 10.77 3.16 2.31
C LYS A 166 9.90 2.27 3.19
N PHE A 167 9.48 2.75 4.37
CA PHE A 167 8.57 2.01 5.25
C PHE A 167 7.25 1.65 4.56
N ARG A 168 6.62 2.60 3.85
CA ARG A 168 5.40 2.35 3.06
C ARG A 168 5.58 1.25 2.01
N LYS A 169 6.71 1.27 1.30
CA LYS A 169 7.08 0.24 0.30
C LYS A 169 7.36 -1.12 0.95
N ASP A 170 8.03 -1.13 2.10
CA ASP A 170 8.29 -2.36 2.85
C ASP A 170 6.98 -3.02 3.30
N CYS A 171 6.04 -2.25 3.87
CA CYS A 171 4.69 -2.74 4.23
C CYS A 171 3.97 -3.35 3.02
N ALA A 172 3.94 -2.62 1.89
CA ALA A 172 3.32 -3.10 0.65
C ALA A 172 3.96 -4.39 0.12
N LYS A 173 5.29 -4.47 0.14
CA LYS A 173 6.03 -5.66 -0.30
C LYS A 173 5.77 -6.86 0.62
N SER A 174 5.67 -6.65 1.94
CA SER A 174 5.31 -7.70 2.89
C SER A 174 3.92 -8.28 2.61
N HIS A 175 2.92 -7.42 2.39
CA HIS A 175 1.57 -7.86 2.00
C HIS A 175 1.58 -8.66 0.70
N ALA A 176 2.25 -8.17 -0.35
CA ALA A 176 2.33 -8.87 -1.63
C ALA A 176 3.04 -10.22 -1.49
N THR A 177 4.11 -10.29 -0.69
CA THR A 177 4.86 -11.53 -0.41
C THR A 177 3.98 -12.54 0.32
N ALA A 178 3.25 -12.10 1.35
CA ALA A 178 2.32 -12.94 2.11
C ALA A 178 1.19 -13.48 1.22
N ILE A 179 0.54 -12.61 0.45
CA ILE A 179 -0.55 -12.97 -0.47
C ILE A 179 -0.05 -13.94 -1.54
N ALA A 180 1.10 -13.65 -2.15
CA ALA A 180 1.68 -14.50 -3.18
C ALA A 180 2.05 -15.89 -2.64
N SER A 181 2.62 -15.96 -1.43
CA SER A 181 2.92 -17.21 -0.75
C SER A 181 1.64 -18.01 -0.47
N TYR A 182 0.63 -17.38 0.14
CA TYR A 182 -0.61 -18.03 0.53
C TYR A 182 -1.39 -18.59 -0.66
N TYR A 183 -1.55 -17.79 -1.71
CA TYR A 183 -2.27 -18.20 -2.93
C TYR A 183 -1.38 -18.91 -3.96
N LYS A 184 -0.11 -19.16 -3.64
CA LYS A 184 0.88 -19.82 -4.52
C LYS A 184 1.00 -19.13 -5.89
N LEU A 185 0.99 -17.79 -5.88
CA LEU A 185 1.10 -16.99 -7.10
C LEU A 185 2.49 -17.12 -7.70
N LYS A 186 2.55 -17.26 -9.02
CA LYS A 186 3.81 -17.26 -9.77
C LYS A 186 4.19 -15.83 -10.09
N LYS A 187 5.46 -15.46 -9.87
CA LYS A 187 5.98 -14.20 -10.40
C LYS A 187 5.93 -14.26 -11.92
N LYS A 188 5.53 -13.16 -12.54
CA LYS A 188 5.73 -12.97 -13.98
C LYS A 188 7.24 -13.05 -14.27
N PRO A 189 7.63 -13.57 -15.43
CA PRO A 189 8.99 -13.40 -15.91
C PRO A 189 9.36 -11.92 -15.80
N GLU A 190 10.53 -11.61 -15.25
CA GLU A 190 11.04 -10.25 -15.34
C GLU A 190 11.17 -9.90 -16.81
N THR A 191 10.26 -9.06 -17.32
CA THR A 191 10.54 -8.30 -18.52
C THR A 191 11.62 -7.30 -18.10
N LYS A 192 12.88 -7.72 -18.17
CA LYS A 192 13.92 -6.77 -18.57
C LYS A 192 13.33 -6.03 -19.77
N PRO A 193 13.40 -4.69 -19.84
CA PRO A 193 13.08 -4.02 -21.08
C PRO A 193 13.82 -4.82 -22.15
N GLU A 194 13.07 -5.42 -23.08
CA GLU A 194 13.70 -6.01 -24.24
C GLU A 194 14.60 -4.90 -24.76
N LEU A 195 15.89 -5.17 -24.90
CA LEU A 195 16.73 -4.32 -25.72
C LEU A 195 16.04 -4.40 -27.08
N VAL A 196 15.17 -3.43 -27.36
CA VAL A 196 14.60 -3.22 -28.67
C VAL A 196 15.83 -3.25 -29.56
N LYS A 197 15.90 -4.22 -30.47
CA LYS A 197 16.98 -4.26 -31.45
C LYS A 197 17.09 -2.86 -32.00
N ASP A 198 18.27 -2.28 -31.90
CA ASP A 198 18.56 -0.97 -32.47
C ASP A 198 18.10 -1.02 -33.93
N ASP A 199 16.97 -0.38 -34.21
CA ASP A 199 16.39 -0.31 -35.55
C ASP A 199 17.08 0.80 -36.37
N GLY A 200 18.17 1.36 -35.83
CA GLY A 200 18.91 2.49 -36.36
C GLY A 200 18.13 3.80 -36.28
N LYS A 201 16.92 3.81 -35.69
CA LYS A 201 16.07 5.00 -35.63
C LYS A 201 16.23 5.70 -34.30
N LEU A 202 16.53 7.00 -34.39
CA LEU A 202 16.60 7.87 -33.23
C LEU A 202 15.20 8.39 -32.87
N TYR A 203 14.56 7.74 -31.89
CA TYR A 203 13.34 8.27 -31.27
C TYR A 203 13.72 9.23 -30.14
N LYS A 204 13.14 10.43 -30.15
CA LYS A 204 13.38 11.46 -29.13
C LYS A 204 12.14 11.62 -28.26
N VAL A 205 12.30 11.51 -26.95
CA VAL A 205 11.27 11.84 -25.97
C VAL A 205 11.69 13.13 -25.27
N GLN A 206 10.88 14.19 -25.39
CA GLN A 206 11.12 15.44 -24.68
C GLN A 206 10.48 15.36 -23.29
N ILE A 207 11.32 15.27 -22.27
CA ILE A 207 10.91 15.18 -20.87
C ILE A 207 10.89 16.56 -20.17
N GLY A 208 11.27 17.63 -20.88
CA GLY A 208 11.21 19.02 -20.41
C GLY A 208 11.63 20.02 -21.48
N ALA A 209 11.14 21.27 -21.35
CA ALA A 209 11.53 22.42 -22.16
C ALA A 209 11.68 23.63 -21.22
N PHE A 210 12.77 24.37 -21.36
CA PHE A 210 13.16 25.40 -20.39
C PHE A 210 13.69 26.64 -21.09
N ALA A 211 13.24 27.82 -20.65
CA ALA A 211 13.78 29.10 -21.10
C ALA A 211 15.18 29.39 -20.52
N GLN A 212 15.53 28.76 -19.40
CA GLN A 212 16.82 28.92 -18.71
C GLN A 212 17.62 27.62 -18.81
N LYS A 213 18.89 27.74 -19.21
CA LYS A 213 19.80 26.61 -19.44
C LYS A 213 20.02 25.78 -18.17
N GLU A 214 20.06 26.44 -17.02
CA GLU A 214 20.32 25.85 -15.71
C GLU A 214 19.26 24.80 -15.34
N ASN A 215 18.00 25.05 -15.71
CA ASN A 215 16.89 24.12 -15.47
C ASN A 215 16.98 22.88 -16.37
N ALA A 216 17.40 23.06 -17.62
CA ALA A 216 17.66 21.94 -18.53
C ALA A 216 18.83 21.08 -18.03
N GLU A 217 19.90 21.69 -17.52
CA GLU A 217 21.04 20.97 -16.93
C GLU A 217 20.68 20.23 -15.64
N LYS A 218 19.83 20.82 -14.80
CA LYS A 218 19.33 20.16 -13.59
C LYS A 218 18.57 18.89 -13.92
N LEU A 219 17.58 18.96 -14.82
CA LEU A 219 16.82 17.79 -15.24
C LEU A 219 17.73 16.73 -15.91
N LYS A 220 18.72 17.18 -16.71
CA LYS A 220 19.71 16.28 -17.30
C LYS A 220 20.46 15.47 -16.22
N LYS A 221 20.95 16.12 -15.16
CA LYS A 221 21.66 15.45 -14.05
C LYS A 221 20.76 14.47 -13.31
N GLU A 222 19.51 14.86 -13.03
CA GLU A 222 18.54 13.98 -12.38
C GLU A 222 18.31 12.70 -13.19
N MET A 223 18.14 12.84 -14.51
CA MET A 223 17.94 11.68 -15.39
C MET A 223 19.20 10.81 -15.52
N GLN A 224 20.39 11.40 -15.51
CA GLN A 224 21.64 10.64 -15.45
C GLN A 224 21.75 9.83 -14.16
N ALA A 225 21.35 10.38 -13.01
CA ALA A 225 21.32 9.66 -11.73
C ALA A 225 20.34 8.48 -11.74
N LEU A 226 19.29 8.54 -12.57
CA LEU A 226 18.33 7.46 -12.80
C LEU A 226 18.79 6.46 -13.87
N GLY A 227 19.99 6.62 -14.43
CA GLY A 227 20.58 5.70 -15.41
C GLY A 227 20.23 5.98 -16.87
N TYR A 228 19.57 7.09 -17.18
CA TYR A 228 19.28 7.51 -18.55
C TYR A 228 20.47 8.25 -19.19
N LYS A 229 20.48 8.34 -20.53
CA LYS A 229 21.47 9.10 -21.32
C LYS A 229 20.84 10.34 -21.99
N PRO A 230 20.36 11.32 -21.22
CA PRO A 230 19.72 12.51 -21.77
C PRO A 230 20.73 13.41 -22.50
N PHE A 231 20.26 14.16 -23.49
CA PHE A 231 20.98 15.25 -24.14
C PHE A 231 20.15 16.53 -24.14
N ILE A 232 20.83 17.68 -24.19
CA ILE A 232 20.17 18.98 -24.36
C ILE A 232 20.22 19.31 -25.84
N LYS A 233 19.04 19.50 -26.45
CA LYS A 233 18.91 20.06 -27.80
C LYS A 233 18.74 21.57 -27.65
N ILE A 234 19.56 22.34 -28.35
CA ILE A 234 19.36 23.79 -28.49
C ILE A 234 18.50 23.97 -29.73
N GLU A 235 17.43 24.74 -29.62
CA GLU A 235 16.56 25.13 -30.73
C GLU A 235 16.90 26.53 -31.24
#